data_AF-A0ABD5SB49-F1
#
_entry.id   AF-A0ABD5SB49-F1
#
_cell.length_a   1.000
_cell.length_b   1.000
_cell.length_c   1.000
_cell.angle_alpha   90.00
_cell.angle_beta   90.00
_cell.angle_gamma   90.00
#
_symmetry.space_group_name_H-M   'P 1'
#
loop_
_entity.id
_entity.type
_entity.pdbx_description
1 polymer ?
#
loop_
_entity_poly.entity_id
_entity_poly.type
_entity_poly.pdbx_seq_one_letter_code
_entity_poly.pdbx_strand_id
1 'polypeptide(L)'
;MDDRTREYLAGRFGDYYRRVSLSPPPDANLREWGQIPWTPGTGTTMVRHQSLYDLGDLDTFFADNAPRHAYFSAARYDDPGASTMGKKGWRSADLVFDLDADHLPGVDPETTSYPEMLEACKQALYRLLDFLENDFAFEDLTIVFSGGRGYHVHVRDESVRELDSEARREVVDYVRAVDLDTDGLIRTVSDRGTTKRVLRTEGGWGARVHEALVEYAEDFREMDETAARERLMELDGIGQGRAGTILGAFERNPTAVREGNVEAGGPGVRR
;
A
#
# COMPACT_ATOMS: atom_id res chain seq x y z
N MET A 1 -19.64 -8.58 25.48
CA MET A 1 -18.67 -8.44 26.58
C MET A 1 -19.46 -8.32 27.86
N ASP A 2 -19.12 -9.08 28.90
CA ASP A 2 -19.78 -8.94 30.20
C ASP A 2 -19.44 -7.59 30.85
N ASP A 3 -20.27 -7.15 31.79
CA ASP A 3 -20.14 -5.83 32.40
C ASP A 3 -18.81 -5.65 33.15
N ARG A 4 -18.33 -6.71 33.83
CA ARG A 4 -17.12 -6.65 34.65
C ARG A 4 -15.87 -6.49 33.79
N THR A 5 -15.79 -7.23 32.68
CA THR A 5 -14.71 -7.08 31.70
C THR A 5 -14.74 -5.69 31.06
N ARG A 6 -15.93 -5.17 30.72
CA ARG A 6 -16.09 -3.84 30.14
C ARG A 6 -15.59 -2.75 31.08
N GLU A 7 -16.04 -2.76 32.33
CA GLU A 7 -15.63 -1.77 33.34
C GLU A 7 -14.12 -1.81 33.59
N TYR A 8 -13.55 -3.01 33.68
CA TYR A 8 -12.11 -3.18 33.81
C TYR A 8 -11.36 -2.55 32.63
N LEU A 9 -11.74 -2.87 31.38
CA LEU A 9 -11.07 -2.34 30.19
C LEU A 9 -11.25 -0.83 30.03
N ALA A 10 -12.45 -0.30 30.27
CA ALA A 10 -12.72 1.14 30.31
C ALA A 10 -11.79 1.85 31.30
N GLY A 11 -11.63 1.30 32.51
CA GLY A 11 -10.69 1.82 33.50
C GLY A 11 -9.23 1.83 33.01
N ARG A 12 -8.77 0.74 32.38
CA ARG A 12 -7.40 0.63 31.84
C ARG A 12 -7.15 1.58 30.68
N PHE A 13 -8.14 1.81 29.82
CA PHE A 13 -8.07 2.81 28.74
C PHE A 13 -8.02 4.22 29.32
N GLY A 14 -8.84 4.53 30.33
CA GLY A 14 -8.79 5.83 31.00
C GLY A 14 -7.44 6.10 31.66
N ASP A 15 -6.85 5.09 32.29
CA ASP A 15 -5.50 5.16 32.85
C ASP A 15 -4.45 5.45 31.77
N TYR A 16 -4.60 4.85 30.58
CA TYR A 16 -3.72 5.10 29.45
C TYR A 16 -3.85 6.54 28.95
N TYR A 17 -5.07 7.00 28.66
CA TYR A 17 -5.31 8.34 28.13
C TYR A 17 -4.91 9.45 29.11
N ARG A 18 -5.00 9.23 30.43
CA ARG A 18 -4.49 10.18 31.43
C ARG A 18 -2.97 10.33 31.47
N ARG A 19 -2.22 9.38 30.87
CA ARG A 19 -0.74 9.36 30.91
C ARG A 19 -0.09 9.78 29.61
N VAL A 20 -0.85 9.86 28.53
CA VAL A 20 -0.35 10.26 27.21
C VAL A 20 -0.91 11.62 26.84
N SER A 21 -0.16 12.41 26.08
CA SER A 21 -0.69 13.60 25.42
C SER A 21 -0.88 13.28 23.94
N LEU A 22 -2.06 13.56 23.42
CA LEU A 22 -2.43 13.21 22.06
C LEU A 22 -2.05 14.34 21.11
N SER A 23 -1.28 14.01 20.07
CA SER A 23 -1.02 14.96 18.99
C SER A 23 -2.19 14.95 18.01
N PRO A 24 -2.89 16.09 17.81
CA PRO A 24 -3.98 16.15 16.84
C PRO A 24 -3.45 15.98 15.40
N PRO A 25 -4.27 15.48 14.46
CA PRO A 25 -3.91 15.49 13.06
C PRO A 25 -3.83 16.92 12.50
N PRO A 26 -3.10 17.14 11.40
CA PRO A 26 -3.13 18.41 10.68
C PRO A 26 -4.57 18.82 10.35
N ASP A 27 -4.88 20.11 10.53
CA ASP A 27 -6.21 20.68 10.33
C ASP A 27 -7.32 19.99 11.14
N ALA A 28 -7.03 19.54 12.37
CA ALA A 28 -7.98 18.84 13.24
C ALA A 28 -9.35 19.53 13.39
N ASN A 29 -9.38 20.86 13.33
CA ASN A 29 -10.60 21.67 13.39
C ASN A 29 -11.49 21.55 12.14
N LEU A 30 -10.95 21.12 11.00
CA LEU A 30 -11.67 20.89 9.75
C LEU A 30 -12.08 19.42 9.56
N ARG A 31 -11.76 18.54 10.52
CA ARG A 31 -12.01 17.09 10.38
C ARG A 31 -13.22 16.67 11.21
N GLU A 32 -13.99 15.74 10.66
CA GLU A 32 -14.99 15.01 11.43
C GLU A 32 -14.27 14.02 12.35
N TRP A 33 -14.71 13.97 13.60
CA TRP A 33 -14.28 13.01 14.60
C TRP A 33 -15.37 11.96 14.83
N GLY A 34 -14.93 10.74 15.09
CA GLY A 34 -15.79 9.64 15.46
C GLY A 34 -15.13 8.77 16.52
N GLN A 35 -15.94 8.21 17.41
CA GLN A 35 -15.47 7.34 18.48
C GLN A 35 -16.42 6.17 18.71
N ILE A 36 -15.87 5.11 19.30
CA ILE A 36 -16.62 3.97 19.79
C ILE A 36 -16.42 3.92 21.31
N PRO A 37 -17.41 4.35 22.11
CA PRO A 37 -17.34 4.27 23.57
C PRO A 37 -17.57 2.85 24.07
N TRP A 38 -17.33 2.65 25.37
CA TRP A 38 -17.63 1.40 26.07
C TRP A 38 -19.13 1.30 26.39
N THR A 39 -19.95 0.89 25.42
CA THR A 39 -21.40 0.75 25.60
C THR A 39 -21.82 -0.65 26.08
N PRO A 40 -22.85 -0.76 26.96
CA PRO A 40 -23.49 -2.04 27.27
C PRO A 40 -24.18 -2.70 26.07
N GLY A 41 -24.26 -4.02 26.10
CA GLY A 41 -24.92 -4.84 25.08
C GLY A 41 -23.96 -5.52 24.09
N THR A 42 -24.54 -6.11 23.04
CA THR A 42 -23.81 -6.86 21.99
C THR A 42 -23.50 -6.01 20.75
N GLY A 43 -24.13 -4.84 20.62
CA GLY A 43 -23.91 -3.92 19.50
C GLY A 43 -22.71 -3.01 19.69
N THR A 44 -22.09 -2.61 18.59
CA THR A 44 -21.11 -1.51 18.58
C THR A 44 -21.84 -0.22 18.22
N THR A 45 -21.81 0.77 19.11
CA THR A 45 -22.36 2.10 18.84
C THR A 45 -21.22 3.03 18.43
N MET A 46 -21.33 3.63 17.24
CA MET A 46 -20.38 4.63 16.78
C MET A 46 -20.99 6.02 16.98
N VAL A 47 -20.29 6.88 17.72
CA VAL A 47 -20.61 8.31 17.82
C VAL A 47 -19.81 9.02 16.75
N ARG A 48 -20.46 9.79 15.87
CA ARG A 48 -19.83 10.51 14.76
C ARG A 48 -20.47 11.89 14.59
N HIS A 49 -20.10 12.60 13.53
CA HIS A 49 -20.54 13.98 13.29
C HIS A 49 -20.12 14.90 14.44
N GLN A 50 -18.93 14.67 14.99
CA GLN A 50 -18.36 15.56 15.98
C GLN A 50 -17.24 16.39 15.33
N SER A 51 -17.15 17.65 15.72
CA SER A 51 -16.05 18.54 15.37
C SER A 51 -15.08 18.66 16.55
N LEU A 52 -13.90 19.24 16.33
CA LEU A 52 -12.99 19.57 17.43
C LEU A 52 -13.65 20.48 18.48
N TYR A 53 -14.58 21.34 18.08
CA TYR A 53 -15.33 22.18 19.00
C TYR A 53 -16.24 21.37 19.94
N ASP A 54 -16.85 20.28 19.43
CA ASP A 54 -17.69 19.40 20.25
C ASP A 54 -16.87 18.55 21.22
N LEU A 55 -15.64 18.19 20.84
CA LEU A 55 -14.71 17.43 21.68
C LEU A 55 -14.07 18.34 22.76
N GLY A 56 -13.81 19.61 22.42
CA GLY A 56 -13.12 20.55 23.29
C GLY A 56 -11.61 20.25 23.37
N ASP A 57 -11.07 20.25 24.58
CA ASP A 57 -9.68 19.87 24.82
C ASP A 57 -9.53 18.34 24.66
N LEU A 58 -8.67 17.91 23.73
CA LEU A 58 -8.52 16.49 23.39
C LEU A 58 -8.00 15.67 24.57
N ASP A 59 -6.97 16.14 25.26
CA ASP A 59 -6.38 15.40 26.38
C ASP A 59 -7.42 15.19 27.49
N THR A 60 -8.20 16.23 27.82
CA THR A 60 -9.32 16.14 28.77
C THR A 60 -10.41 15.19 28.26
N PHE A 61 -10.84 15.34 27.02
CA PHE A 61 -11.89 14.51 26.42
C PHE A 61 -11.53 13.02 26.49
N PHE A 62 -10.32 12.65 26.09
CA PHE A 62 -9.87 11.26 26.07
C PHE A 62 -9.62 10.71 27.48
N ALA A 63 -9.13 11.54 28.41
CA ALA A 63 -8.97 11.16 29.81
C ALA A 63 -10.30 10.84 30.51
N ASP A 64 -11.36 11.59 30.17
CA ASP A 64 -12.69 11.47 30.79
C ASP A 64 -13.55 10.39 30.11
N ASN A 65 -13.57 10.34 28.78
CA ASN A 65 -14.45 9.44 28.03
C ASN A 65 -13.83 8.07 27.76
N ALA A 66 -12.50 8.00 27.71
CA ALA A 66 -11.72 6.77 27.51
C ALA A 66 -12.28 5.84 26.40
N PRO A 67 -12.50 6.34 25.17
CA PRO A 67 -13.12 5.55 24.11
C PRO A 67 -12.29 4.33 23.72
N ARG A 68 -12.98 3.26 23.32
CA ARG A 68 -12.35 2.02 22.83
C ARG A 68 -11.63 2.24 21.50
N HIS A 69 -12.22 3.06 20.64
CA HIS A 69 -11.61 3.49 19.38
C HIS A 69 -11.92 4.95 19.13
N ALA A 70 -11.00 5.65 18.49
CA ALA A 70 -11.20 7.00 18.00
C ALA A 70 -10.63 7.15 16.60
N TYR A 71 -11.31 7.98 15.81
CA TYR A 71 -11.05 8.17 14.39
C TYR A 71 -11.25 9.64 14.05
N PHE A 72 -10.59 10.08 12.99
CA PHE A 72 -10.87 11.33 12.32
C PHE A 72 -11.01 11.06 10.81
N SER A 73 -11.74 11.93 10.11
CA SER A 73 -11.93 11.80 8.67
C SER A 73 -10.65 12.14 7.89
N ALA A 74 -10.34 11.38 6.84
CA ALA A 74 -9.32 11.76 5.86
C ALA A 74 -9.68 13.07 5.13
N ALA A 75 -10.98 13.34 4.99
CA ALA A 75 -11.52 14.58 4.43
C ALA A 75 -11.51 15.75 5.41
N ARG A 76 -11.43 16.95 4.84
CA ARG A 76 -11.61 18.25 5.49
C ARG A 76 -12.93 18.89 5.06
N TYR A 77 -13.60 19.56 5.98
CA TYR A 77 -14.94 20.12 5.81
C TYR A 77 -15.02 21.54 6.35
N ASP A 78 -15.96 22.34 5.84
CA ASP A 78 -16.35 23.64 6.42
C ASP A 78 -17.03 23.46 7.78
N ASP A 79 -17.97 22.52 7.86
CA ASP A 79 -18.72 22.14 9.06
C ASP A 79 -18.60 20.62 9.31
N PRO A 80 -17.52 20.16 9.96
CA PRO A 80 -17.30 18.74 10.20
C PRO A 80 -18.36 18.09 11.11
N GLY A 81 -19.00 18.87 11.99
CA GLY A 81 -20.02 18.44 12.93
C GLY A 81 -21.42 18.26 12.31
N ALA A 82 -21.63 18.72 11.06
CA ALA A 82 -22.93 18.56 10.42
C ALA A 82 -23.34 17.08 10.27
N SER A 83 -24.62 16.80 10.54
CA SER A 83 -25.19 15.44 10.50
C SER A 83 -25.41 14.88 9.09
N THR A 84 -25.28 15.70 8.06
CA THR A 84 -25.51 15.30 6.66
C THR A 84 -24.40 15.80 5.74
N MET A 85 -23.98 14.99 4.77
CA MET A 85 -22.85 15.30 3.89
C MET A 85 -23.02 16.60 3.11
N GLY A 86 -24.22 16.87 2.58
CA GLY A 86 -24.49 18.09 1.82
C GLY A 86 -24.37 19.38 2.64
N LYS A 87 -24.39 19.29 3.97
CA LYS A 87 -24.20 20.43 4.88
C LYS A 87 -22.77 20.58 5.38
N LYS A 88 -21.92 19.56 5.21
CA LYS A 88 -20.54 19.61 5.71
C LYS A 88 -19.65 20.59 4.94
N GLY A 89 -19.95 20.83 3.65
CA GLY A 89 -19.07 21.62 2.78
C GLY A 89 -17.71 20.93 2.62
N TRP A 90 -17.65 19.88 1.80
CA TRP A 90 -16.39 19.17 1.54
C TRP A 90 -15.36 20.12 0.90
N ARG A 91 -14.12 20.11 1.42
CA ARG A 91 -13.02 20.96 0.93
C ARG A 91 -11.96 20.17 0.18
N SER A 92 -11.49 19.09 0.79
CA SER A 92 -10.39 18.26 0.29
C SER A 92 -10.32 16.96 1.07
N ALA A 93 -9.47 16.03 0.64
CA ALA A 93 -9.12 14.85 1.44
C ALA A 93 -7.65 14.44 1.26
N ASP A 94 -7.06 13.95 2.34
CA ASP A 94 -5.79 13.22 2.27
C ASP A 94 -5.95 11.98 1.37
N LEU A 95 -4.90 11.56 0.67
CA LEU A 95 -4.87 10.25 0.01
C LEU A 95 -4.34 9.23 1.03
N VAL A 96 -5.14 8.22 1.34
CA VAL A 96 -4.81 7.25 2.40
C VAL A 96 -4.76 5.86 1.80
N PHE A 97 -3.65 5.16 2.04
CA PHE A 97 -3.48 3.75 1.72
C PHE A 97 -3.56 2.95 3.01
N ASP A 98 -4.37 1.90 3.02
CA ASP A 98 -4.51 0.97 4.13
C ASP A 98 -3.94 -0.39 3.71
N LEU A 99 -2.89 -0.83 4.40
CA LEU A 99 -2.30 -2.15 4.22
C LEU A 99 -2.68 -3.01 5.40
N ASP A 100 -3.31 -4.14 5.10
CA ASP A 100 -3.66 -5.15 6.08
C ASP A 100 -3.05 -6.49 5.66
N ALA A 101 -2.29 -7.12 6.55
CA ALA A 101 -1.59 -8.37 6.27
C ALA A 101 -2.53 -9.47 5.76
N ASP A 102 -3.76 -9.55 6.28
CA ASP A 102 -4.74 -10.58 5.91
C ASP A 102 -5.18 -10.48 4.44
N HIS A 103 -4.98 -9.30 3.82
CA HIS A 103 -5.37 -9.02 2.45
C HIS A 103 -4.19 -9.06 1.47
N LEU A 104 -2.99 -9.37 1.96
CA LEU A 104 -1.80 -9.43 1.12
C LEU A 104 -1.73 -10.76 0.35
N PRO A 105 -1.33 -10.72 -0.94
CA PRO A 105 -1.06 -11.93 -1.69
C PRO A 105 0.00 -12.79 -0.99
N GLY A 106 -0.27 -14.10 -0.87
CA GLY A 106 0.65 -15.05 -0.25
C GLY A 106 0.60 -15.11 1.28
N VAL A 107 -0.27 -14.32 1.92
CA VAL A 107 -0.59 -14.47 3.34
C VAL A 107 -1.89 -15.25 3.47
N ASP A 108 -1.84 -16.35 4.21
CA ASP A 108 -3.01 -17.10 4.62
C ASP A 108 -3.24 -16.88 6.13
N PRO A 109 -4.33 -16.20 6.53
CA PRO A 109 -4.66 -15.94 7.93
C PRO A 109 -4.73 -17.18 8.84
N GLU A 110 -5.01 -18.35 8.28
CA GLU A 110 -5.15 -19.59 9.04
C GLU A 110 -3.82 -20.31 9.27
N THR A 111 -2.84 -20.11 8.39
CA THR A 111 -1.59 -20.90 8.39
C THR A 111 -0.33 -20.06 8.58
N THR A 112 -0.36 -18.77 8.24
CA THR A 112 0.78 -17.86 8.36
C THR A 112 0.93 -17.42 9.81
N SER A 113 2.15 -17.41 10.35
CA SER A 113 2.34 -16.95 11.72
C SER A 113 2.21 -15.42 11.84
N TYR A 114 1.82 -14.94 13.03
CA TYR A 114 1.68 -13.50 13.27
C TYR A 114 2.95 -12.68 12.96
N PRO A 115 4.18 -13.13 13.32
CA PRO A 115 5.40 -12.43 12.91
C PRO A 115 5.61 -12.39 11.39
N GLU A 116 5.30 -13.48 10.67
CA GLU A 116 5.40 -13.52 9.21
C GLU A 116 4.40 -12.58 8.54
N MET A 117 3.17 -12.48 9.07
CA MET A 117 2.18 -11.50 8.61
C MET A 117 2.68 -10.05 8.75
N LEU A 118 3.28 -9.73 9.90
CA LEU A 118 3.83 -8.40 10.16
C LEU A 118 4.99 -8.09 9.22
N GLU A 119 5.86 -9.07 8.97
CA GLU A 119 6.98 -8.92 8.05
C GLU A 119 6.48 -8.74 6.61
N ALA A 120 5.55 -9.59 6.15
CA ALA A 120 4.94 -9.46 4.83
C ALA A 120 4.28 -8.09 4.63
N CYS A 121 3.57 -7.58 5.65
CA CYS A 121 2.95 -6.26 5.62
C CYS A 121 3.97 -5.13 5.60
N LYS A 122 5.06 -5.26 6.36
CA LYS A 122 6.17 -4.30 6.34
C LYS A 122 6.87 -4.27 4.97
N GLN A 123 7.05 -5.42 4.33
CA GLN A 123 7.60 -5.49 2.97
C GLN A 123 6.65 -4.87 1.93
N ALA A 124 5.34 -5.08 2.08
CA ALA A 124 4.34 -4.41 1.25
C ALA A 124 4.35 -2.89 1.45
N LEU A 125 4.54 -2.42 2.68
CA LEU A 125 4.72 -0.99 2.99
C LEU A 125 5.93 -0.42 2.26
N TYR A 126 7.10 -1.09 2.31
CA TYR A 126 8.29 -0.58 1.60
C TYR A 126 8.07 -0.47 0.09
N ARG A 127 7.42 -1.47 -0.52
CA ARG A 127 7.05 -1.38 -1.94
C ARG A 127 6.11 -0.22 -2.22
N LEU A 128 5.10 0.00 -1.38
CA LEU A 128 4.19 1.13 -1.54
C LEU A 128 4.95 2.46 -1.43
N LEU A 129 5.79 2.63 -0.40
CA LEU A 129 6.56 3.86 -0.21
C LEU A 129 7.45 4.15 -1.42
N ASP A 130 8.06 3.12 -1.99
CA ASP A 130 8.86 3.27 -3.20
C ASP A 130 8.03 3.80 -4.39
N PHE A 131 6.77 3.39 -4.56
CA PHE A 131 5.87 4.03 -5.54
C PHE A 131 5.58 5.49 -5.18
N LEU A 132 5.21 5.76 -3.93
CA LEU A 132 4.81 7.10 -3.49
C LEU A 132 5.95 8.11 -3.61
N GLU A 133 7.17 7.70 -3.28
CA GLU A 133 8.36 8.55 -3.27
C GLU A 133 9.02 8.63 -4.66
N ASN A 134 9.22 7.51 -5.35
CA ASN A 134 10.02 7.49 -6.58
C ASN A 134 9.20 7.64 -7.86
N ASP A 135 7.94 7.19 -7.87
CA ASP A 135 7.08 7.31 -9.07
C ASP A 135 6.23 8.58 -9.02
N PHE A 136 5.61 8.86 -7.87
CA PHE A 136 4.73 10.02 -7.70
C PHE A 136 5.42 11.26 -7.12
N ALA A 137 6.61 11.11 -6.55
CA ALA A 137 7.35 12.19 -5.90
C ALA A 137 6.54 12.92 -4.81
N PHE A 138 5.75 12.17 -4.04
CA PHE A 138 5.06 12.72 -2.87
C PHE A 138 6.05 12.94 -1.73
N GLU A 139 5.93 14.08 -1.05
CA GLU A 139 6.87 14.52 -0.01
C GLU A 139 6.23 14.53 1.39
N ASP A 140 4.91 14.76 1.50
CA ASP A 140 4.20 14.85 2.78
C ASP A 140 3.52 13.51 3.13
N LEU A 141 4.36 12.57 3.55
CA LEU A 141 3.97 11.22 3.97
C LEU A 141 3.94 11.08 5.49
N THR A 142 2.87 10.48 6.02
CA THR A 142 2.81 10.02 7.42
C THR A 142 2.40 8.57 7.47
N ILE A 143 3.29 7.75 8.00
CA ILE A 143 3.09 6.32 8.18
C ILE A 143 2.64 6.07 9.62
N VAL A 144 1.55 5.34 9.79
CA VAL A 144 0.98 5.00 11.09
C VAL A 144 0.77 3.49 11.15
N PHE A 145 1.22 2.85 12.22
CA PHE A 145 0.86 1.46 12.49
C PHE A 145 -0.60 1.38 12.90
N SER A 146 -1.38 0.48 12.31
CA SER A 146 -2.83 0.38 12.56
C SER A 146 -3.17 -0.09 13.99
N GLY A 147 -2.19 -0.57 14.75
CA GLY A 147 -2.35 -1.15 16.08
C GLY A 147 -2.65 -2.65 16.06
N GLY A 148 -2.71 -3.25 14.87
CA GLY A 148 -2.94 -4.69 14.68
C GLY A 148 -1.84 -5.31 13.81
N ARG A 149 -2.15 -5.55 12.54
CA ARG A 149 -1.27 -6.23 11.59
C ARG A 149 -1.09 -5.45 10.28
N GLY A 150 -1.17 -4.13 10.38
CA GLY A 150 -1.26 -3.27 9.21
C GLY A 150 -0.65 -1.89 9.40
N TYR A 151 -0.64 -1.13 8.31
CA TYR A 151 -0.15 0.25 8.27
C TYR A 151 -1.10 1.12 7.47
N HIS A 152 -1.26 2.37 7.90
CA HIS A 152 -1.87 3.41 7.10
C HIS A 152 -0.78 4.37 6.63
N VAL A 153 -0.79 4.71 5.34
CA VAL A 153 0.05 5.78 4.79
C VAL A 153 -0.84 6.93 4.37
N HIS A 154 -0.68 8.08 5.02
CA HIS A 154 -1.36 9.32 4.68
C HIS A 154 -0.45 10.18 3.81
N VAL A 155 -0.90 10.49 2.60
CA VAL A 155 -0.28 11.46 1.69
C VAL A 155 -1.07 12.76 1.77
N ARG A 156 -0.38 13.88 2.04
CA ARG A 156 -1.02 15.20 2.28
C ARG A 156 -0.53 16.32 1.38
N ASP A 157 0.27 15.98 0.38
CA ASP A 157 0.69 16.83 -0.71
C ASP A 157 -0.49 17.61 -1.30
N GLU A 158 -0.25 18.85 -1.70
CA GLU A 158 -1.29 19.71 -2.27
C GLU A 158 -1.91 19.09 -3.52
N SER A 159 -1.10 18.38 -4.31
CA SER A 159 -1.49 17.70 -5.55
C SER A 159 -2.58 16.63 -5.37
N VAL A 160 -2.72 16.04 -4.17
CA VAL A 160 -3.70 14.96 -3.94
C VAL A 160 -5.01 15.43 -3.29
N ARG A 161 -5.06 16.67 -2.80
CA ARG A 161 -6.15 17.17 -1.94
C ARG A 161 -7.51 17.20 -2.63
N GLU A 162 -7.51 17.56 -3.91
CA GLU A 162 -8.72 17.75 -4.70
C GLU A 162 -9.05 16.55 -5.60
N LEU A 163 -8.22 15.50 -5.58
CA LEU A 163 -8.50 14.29 -6.36
C LEU A 163 -9.86 13.72 -5.98
N ASP A 164 -10.69 13.49 -6.99
CA ASP A 164 -11.96 12.80 -6.84
C ASP A 164 -11.74 11.28 -6.71
N SER A 165 -12.83 10.53 -6.59
CA SER A 165 -12.76 9.09 -6.42
C SER A 165 -12.22 8.35 -7.66
N GLU A 166 -12.37 8.90 -8.86
CA GLU A 166 -11.89 8.30 -10.10
C GLU A 166 -10.37 8.49 -10.21
N ALA A 167 -9.88 9.71 -10.03
CA ALA A 167 -8.44 9.98 -10.05
C ALA A 167 -7.69 9.22 -8.95
N ARG A 168 -8.28 9.07 -7.76
CA ARG A 168 -7.71 8.23 -6.68
C ARG A 168 -7.65 6.76 -7.07
N ARG A 169 -8.64 6.28 -7.84
CA ARG A 169 -8.65 4.92 -8.34
C ARG A 169 -7.51 4.69 -9.31
N GLU A 170 -7.26 5.62 -10.23
CA GLU A 170 -6.14 5.52 -11.17
C GLU A 170 -4.78 5.43 -10.45
N VAL A 171 -4.60 6.16 -9.35
CA VAL A 171 -3.38 6.04 -8.51
C VAL A 171 -3.26 4.64 -7.92
N VAL A 172 -4.35 4.09 -7.37
CA VAL A 172 -4.37 2.73 -6.81
C VAL A 172 -4.14 1.68 -7.89
N ASP A 173 -4.75 1.84 -9.06
CA ASP A 173 -4.64 0.93 -10.19
C ASP A 173 -3.21 0.93 -10.76
N TYR A 174 -2.56 2.10 -10.82
CA TYR A 174 -1.13 2.19 -11.14
C TYR A 174 -0.27 1.43 -10.13
N VAL A 175 -0.44 1.64 -8.81
CA VAL A 175 0.33 0.94 -7.77
C VAL A 175 0.13 -0.58 -7.84
N ARG A 176 -1.07 -1.02 -8.24
CA ARG A 176 -1.42 -2.44 -8.36
C ARG A 176 -1.10 -3.06 -9.72
N ALA A 177 -0.54 -2.30 -10.67
CA ALA A 177 -0.36 -2.71 -12.06
C ALA A 177 -1.65 -3.24 -12.74
N VAL A 178 -2.81 -2.67 -12.39
CA VAL A 178 -4.07 -3.02 -13.08
C VAL A 178 -3.97 -2.56 -14.53
N ASP A 179 -4.27 -3.47 -15.45
CA ASP A 179 -4.24 -3.23 -16.90
C ASP A 179 -2.92 -2.64 -17.43
N LEU A 180 -1.79 -3.02 -16.82
CA LEU A 180 -0.46 -2.58 -17.22
C LEU A 180 -0.19 -2.91 -18.72
N ASP A 181 0.04 -1.86 -19.51
CA ASP A 181 0.42 -1.99 -20.93
C ASP A 181 1.85 -2.50 -21.07
N THR A 182 2.01 -3.82 -21.11
CA THR A 182 3.30 -4.49 -21.25
C THR A 182 3.96 -4.24 -22.61
N ASP A 183 3.18 -4.00 -23.66
CA ASP A 183 3.72 -3.62 -24.97
C ASP A 183 4.30 -2.21 -24.93
N GLY A 184 3.66 -1.29 -24.21
CA GLY A 184 4.13 0.08 -23.96
C GLY A 184 5.45 0.16 -23.18
N LEU A 185 5.76 -0.86 -22.38
CA LEU A 185 7.05 -0.98 -21.68
C LEU A 185 8.21 -1.31 -22.62
N ILE A 186 7.93 -1.81 -23.83
CA ILE A 186 8.96 -2.25 -24.78
C ILE A 186 9.09 -1.23 -25.90
N ARG A 187 10.31 -0.72 -26.11
CA ARG A 187 10.65 0.16 -27.24
C ARG A 187 11.47 -0.57 -28.29
N THR A 188 11.24 -0.24 -29.56
CA THR A 188 12.10 -0.69 -30.65
C THR A 188 13.21 0.34 -30.88
N VAL A 189 14.46 -0.10 -30.79
CA VAL A 189 15.65 0.72 -31.03
C VAL A 189 16.37 0.20 -32.27
N SER A 190 16.82 1.10 -33.15
CA SER A 190 17.69 0.74 -34.26
C SER A 190 19.15 0.81 -33.81
N ASP A 191 19.89 -0.28 -34.00
CA ASP A 191 21.31 -0.36 -33.69
C ASP A 191 22.05 -0.99 -34.88
N ARG A 192 22.96 -0.22 -35.49
CA ARG A 192 23.80 -0.64 -36.63
C ARG A 192 23.05 -1.33 -37.77
N GLY A 193 21.81 -0.91 -38.07
CA GLY A 193 20.99 -1.43 -39.16
C GLY A 193 20.07 -2.61 -38.77
N THR A 194 20.14 -3.08 -37.53
CA THR A 194 19.23 -4.10 -36.98
C THR A 194 18.30 -3.44 -35.96
N THR A 195 17.01 -3.81 -35.96
CA THR A 195 16.07 -3.39 -34.93
C THR A 195 16.16 -4.34 -33.73
N LYS A 196 16.25 -3.80 -32.52
CA LYS A 196 16.17 -4.55 -31.26
C LYS A 196 15.02 -4.06 -30.40
N ARG A 197 14.31 -4.96 -29.75
CA ARG A 197 13.32 -4.61 -28.70
C ARG A 197 14.03 -4.49 -27.35
N VAL A 198 13.79 -3.38 -26.66
CA VAL A 198 14.43 -3.05 -25.38
C VAL A 198 13.34 -2.64 -24.40
N LEU A 199 13.35 -3.23 -23.21
CA LEU A 199 12.53 -2.81 -22.09
C LEU A 199 12.93 -1.39 -21.67
N ARG A 200 11.96 -0.54 -21.33
CA ARG A 200 12.24 0.74 -20.68
C ARG A 200 12.84 0.46 -19.32
N THR A 201 14.09 0.87 -19.11
CA THR A 201 14.83 0.62 -17.86
C THR A 201 14.76 1.80 -16.89
N GLU A 202 14.04 2.87 -17.25
CA GLU A 202 13.97 4.12 -16.49
C GLU A 202 12.52 4.43 -16.16
N GLY A 203 12.28 4.83 -14.91
CA GLY A 203 11.00 5.31 -14.40
C GLY A 203 9.91 4.23 -14.27
N GLY A 204 9.11 4.37 -13.22
CA GLY A 204 7.87 3.62 -13.01
C GLY A 204 7.97 2.11 -13.21
N TRP A 205 6.91 1.52 -13.77
CA TRP A 205 6.85 0.09 -14.05
C TRP A 205 7.93 -0.43 -15.01
N GLY A 206 8.48 0.41 -15.90
CA GLY A 206 9.57 -0.02 -16.77
C GLY A 206 10.82 -0.38 -15.96
N ALA A 207 11.28 0.55 -15.12
CA ALA A 207 12.42 0.32 -14.23
C ALA A 207 12.18 -0.87 -13.29
N ARG A 208 10.99 -0.98 -12.69
CA ARG A 208 10.63 -2.07 -11.78
C ARG A 208 10.67 -3.44 -12.45
N VAL A 209 10.07 -3.57 -13.64
CA VAL A 209 10.09 -4.82 -14.40
C VAL A 209 11.52 -5.16 -14.82
N HIS A 210 12.33 -4.16 -15.16
CA HIS A 210 13.73 -4.36 -15.52
C HIS A 210 14.55 -4.87 -14.33
N GLU A 211 14.42 -4.24 -13.16
CA GLU A 211 15.10 -4.64 -11.93
C GLU A 211 14.72 -6.07 -11.53
N ALA A 212 13.41 -6.39 -11.52
CA ALA A 212 12.94 -7.74 -11.24
C ALA A 212 13.47 -8.78 -12.24
N LEU A 213 13.56 -8.43 -13.53
CA LEU A 213 14.12 -9.32 -14.55
C LEU A 213 15.61 -9.57 -14.33
N VAL A 214 16.37 -8.54 -13.92
CA VAL A 214 17.79 -8.67 -13.60
C VAL A 214 17.98 -9.56 -12.37
N GLU A 215 17.22 -9.34 -11.30
CA GLU A 215 17.24 -10.16 -10.08
C GLU A 215 16.93 -11.61 -10.40
N TYR A 216 15.84 -11.88 -11.14
CA TYR A 216 15.51 -13.25 -11.58
C TYR A 216 16.65 -13.88 -12.39
N ALA A 217 17.27 -13.14 -13.31
CA ALA A 217 18.36 -13.68 -14.12
C ALA A 217 19.61 -13.99 -13.29
N GLU A 218 19.86 -13.24 -12.22
CA GLU A 218 20.96 -13.50 -11.28
C GLU A 218 20.65 -14.71 -10.40
N ASP A 219 19.45 -14.78 -9.81
CA ASP A 219 18.98 -15.93 -9.03
C ASP A 219 19.07 -17.24 -9.81
N PHE A 220 18.55 -17.25 -11.05
CA PHE A 220 18.57 -18.46 -11.88
C PHE A 220 19.97 -18.93 -12.27
N ARG A 221 20.96 -18.03 -12.29
CA ARG A 221 22.35 -18.41 -12.54
C ARG A 221 23.01 -19.06 -11.33
N GLU A 222 22.53 -18.77 -10.13
CA GLU A 222 23.04 -19.36 -8.90
C GLU A 222 22.34 -20.68 -8.54
N MET A 223 21.13 -20.89 -9.07
CA MET A 223 20.36 -22.12 -8.91
C MET A 223 20.85 -23.27 -9.82
N ASP A 224 20.52 -24.51 -9.41
CA ASP A 224 20.60 -25.68 -10.28
C ASP A 224 19.64 -25.53 -11.48
N GLU A 225 20.06 -26.02 -12.65
CA GLU A 225 19.30 -25.89 -13.91
C GLU A 225 17.91 -26.55 -13.82
N THR A 226 17.78 -27.67 -13.09
CA THR A 226 16.49 -28.35 -12.93
C THR A 226 15.56 -27.51 -12.06
N ALA A 227 16.05 -27.04 -10.91
CA ALA A 227 15.30 -26.16 -10.02
C ALA A 227 14.89 -24.85 -10.70
N ALA A 228 15.80 -24.23 -11.46
CA ALA A 228 15.54 -23.01 -12.21
C ALA A 228 14.44 -23.20 -13.26
N ARG A 229 14.41 -24.36 -13.94
CA ARG A 229 13.35 -24.70 -14.89
C ARG A 229 12.01 -24.87 -14.21
N GLU A 230 11.97 -25.60 -13.10
CA GLU A 230 10.73 -25.81 -12.34
C GLU A 230 10.13 -24.47 -11.91
N ARG A 231 10.95 -23.60 -11.33
CA ARG A 231 10.52 -22.26 -10.88
C ARG A 231 10.05 -21.38 -12.03
N LEU A 232 10.68 -21.42 -13.21
CA LEU A 232 10.18 -20.71 -14.39
C LEU A 232 8.84 -21.24 -14.90
N MET A 233 8.60 -22.56 -14.79
CA MET A 233 7.36 -23.17 -15.24
C MET A 233 6.16 -22.91 -14.31
N GLU A 234 6.41 -22.38 -13.10
CA GLU A 234 5.36 -21.87 -12.21
C GLU A 234 4.75 -20.55 -12.71
N LEU A 235 5.46 -19.84 -13.60
CA LEU A 235 4.96 -18.62 -14.22
C LEU A 235 3.98 -18.95 -15.34
N ASP A 236 2.83 -18.27 -15.33
CA ASP A 236 1.79 -18.45 -16.34
C ASP A 236 2.33 -18.25 -17.76
N GLY A 237 2.06 -19.23 -18.64
CA GLY A 237 2.47 -19.17 -20.05
C GLY A 237 3.92 -19.58 -20.34
N ILE A 238 4.64 -20.15 -19.36
CA ILE A 238 5.99 -20.71 -19.55
C ILE A 238 5.97 -22.24 -19.48
N GLY A 239 6.04 -22.88 -20.65
CA GLY A 239 6.26 -24.33 -20.75
C GLY A 239 7.75 -24.72 -20.75
N GLN A 240 8.03 -26.02 -20.66
CA GLN A 240 9.40 -26.58 -20.57
C GLN A 240 10.37 -26.06 -21.64
N GLY A 241 9.95 -26.01 -22.91
CA GLY A 241 10.80 -25.49 -23.99
C GLY A 241 11.09 -23.99 -23.89
N ARG A 242 10.14 -23.23 -23.34
CA ARG A 242 10.28 -21.79 -23.12
C ARG A 242 11.18 -21.50 -21.94
N ALA A 243 11.03 -22.25 -20.85
CA ALA A 243 11.92 -22.18 -19.68
C ALA A 243 13.38 -22.44 -20.09
N GLY A 244 13.65 -23.48 -20.88
CA GLY A 244 15.00 -23.75 -21.39
C GLY A 244 15.55 -22.65 -22.31
N THR A 245 14.70 -21.98 -23.08
CA THR A 245 15.11 -20.84 -23.93
C THR A 245 15.50 -19.63 -23.08
N ILE A 246 14.70 -19.31 -22.05
CA ILE A 246 14.92 -18.19 -21.12
C ILE A 246 16.21 -18.40 -20.32
N LEU A 247 16.41 -19.59 -19.72
CA LEU A 247 17.64 -19.87 -18.97
C LEU A 247 18.88 -19.79 -19.85
N GLY A 248 18.82 -20.40 -21.04
CA GLY A 248 19.92 -20.30 -22.00
C GLY A 248 20.20 -18.85 -22.44
N ALA A 249 19.20 -17.95 -22.40
CA ALA A 249 19.40 -16.52 -22.61
C ALA A 249 20.23 -15.87 -21.50
N PHE A 250 19.82 -16.11 -20.24
CA PHE A 250 20.44 -15.55 -19.05
C PHE A 250 21.89 -16.00 -18.89
N GLU A 251 22.19 -17.25 -19.26
CA GLU A 251 23.56 -17.78 -19.25
C GLU A 251 24.43 -17.20 -20.37
N ARG A 252 23.92 -17.20 -21.62
CA ARG A 252 24.71 -16.83 -22.80
C ARG A 252 24.94 -15.33 -22.91
N ASN A 253 24.03 -14.50 -22.40
CA ASN A 253 24.11 -13.05 -22.58
C ASN A 253 23.60 -12.26 -21.36
N PRO A 254 24.27 -12.40 -20.19
CA PRO A 254 23.85 -11.73 -18.96
C PRO A 254 23.89 -10.19 -19.09
N THR A 255 24.83 -9.65 -19.87
CA THR A 255 24.93 -8.21 -20.11
C THR A 255 23.72 -7.66 -20.84
N ALA A 256 23.13 -8.44 -21.76
CA ALA A 256 21.97 -7.99 -22.50
C ALA A 256 20.70 -7.87 -21.64
N VAL A 257 20.56 -8.72 -20.62
CA VAL A 257 19.47 -8.58 -19.62
C VAL A 257 19.64 -7.28 -18.85
N ARG A 258 20.87 -6.96 -18.39
CA ARG A 258 21.19 -5.71 -17.69
C ARG A 258 21.02 -4.45 -18.56
N GLU A 259 21.10 -4.60 -19.88
CA GLU A 259 20.83 -3.52 -20.85
C GLU A 259 19.34 -3.44 -21.25
N GLY A 260 18.47 -4.26 -20.66
CA GLY A 260 17.04 -4.32 -20.98
C GLY A 260 16.72 -4.94 -22.34
N ASN A 261 17.66 -5.63 -22.99
CA ASN A 261 17.45 -6.22 -24.32
C ASN A 261 16.67 -7.54 -24.22
N VAL A 262 15.36 -7.46 -24.49
CA VAL A 262 14.42 -8.60 -24.40
C VAL A 262 14.56 -9.61 -25.54
N GLU A 263 15.37 -9.33 -26.57
CA GLU A 263 15.59 -10.22 -27.71
C GLU A 263 16.87 -11.07 -27.61
N ALA A 264 17.71 -10.83 -26.59
CA ALA A 264 18.97 -11.55 -26.42
C ALA A 264 18.81 -13.05 -26.12
N GLY A 265 17.59 -13.50 -25.75
CA GLY A 265 17.26 -14.90 -25.54
C GLY A 265 16.74 -15.68 -26.73
N GLY A 266 16.61 -15.05 -27.89
CA GLY A 266 16.03 -15.66 -29.08
C GLY A 266 14.48 -15.64 -29.09
N PRO A 267 13.84 -16.28 -30.08
CA PRO A 267 12.41 -16.09 -30.39
C PRO A 267 11.42 -16.41 -29.26
N GLY A 268 11.81 -17.24 -28.28
CA GLY A 268 10.94 -17.67 -27.18
C GLY A 268 10.70 -16.64 -26.07
N VAL A 269 11.50 -15.57 -26.03
CA VAL A 269 11.40 -14.47 -25.04
C VAL A 269 10.53 -13.30 -25.55
N ARG A 270 9.96 -13.43 -26.76
CA ARG A 270 9.24 -12.36 -27.46
C ARG A 270 7.80 -12.07 -27.00
N ARG A 271 7.29 -12.75 -25.99
CA ARG A 271 5.89 -12.66 -25.55
C ARG A 271 5.75 -12.75 -24.03
#